data_AF-A0A503DDL7-F1
#
_entry.id   AF-A0A503DDL7-F1
#
_cell.length_a   1.000
_cell.length_b   1.000
_cell.length_c   1.000
_cell.angle_alpha   90.00
_cell.angle_beta   90.00
_cell.angle_gamma   90.00
#
_symmetry.space_group_name_H-M   'P 1'
#
loop_
_entity.id
_entity.type
_entity.pdbx_description
1 polymer ?
#
loop_
_entity_poly.entity_id
_entity_poly.type
_entity_poly.pdbx_seq_one_letter_code
_entity_poly.pdbx_strand_id
1 'polypeptide(L)'
;MRILLGLIFWCVLISIAAVGRSTAQSVEIQIGDGAHDSSPYICWTPVLSRARLLSKSSTAQQHLTLSAVSTDSSGNVAFQLNGAEVLDKKSYSPSSTLSLPLPSNGAWASFWIMGTKASTGAKDVRVIALDDLGLELGSVDVMVRVRKNAESLTRFEVQIFLDALKKLHDIQNSAASSDYEPFVRIHEAANQLEIHRSPLFLPWHRALLLDLERRLQQVDPRVTIPYWRFDEPADHVFSDDFMGATVPGVPFVSGPGLGDWIDPQMGRLIRDPAVAPSQGVLDPAVPANFHRAFVIFHSQIESSFHSGVHRNLGGWLATADSPADPLFFLLHANVDRVWAHWQATYSRFSGNDEDAYSALGKYPGTGPDAGIYRKGTYADDPMWPWGYPDPAEASGWPSTSHQMPGISSKSEAASLTPARMLDYLGSEQASSALGYCYDDIDYLGRPLK
;
A
#
# COMPACT_ATOMS: atom_id res chain seq x y z
N MET A 1 -39.06 85.12 -20.63
CA MET A 1 -37.74 84.57 -20.23
C MET A 1 -37.98 83.24 -19.53
N ARG A 2 -37.20 82.23 -19.88
CA ARG A 2 -37.25 80.79 -19.53
C ARG A 2 -38.07 79.90 -20.48
N ILE A 3 -37.27 79.06 -21.13
CA ILE A 3 -37.47 78.19 -22.28
C ILE A 3 -37.96 76.83 -21.78
N LEU A 4 -39.03 76.28 -22.39
CA LEU A 4 -39.35 74.85 -22.33
C LEU A 4 -38.94 74.23 -23.67
N LEU A 5 -37.92 73.38 -23.66
CA LEU A 5 -37.53 72.52 -24.77
C LEU A 5 -37.85 71.09 -24.38
N GLY A 6 -38.76 70.47 -25.13
CA GLY A 6 -39.13 69.07 -24.99
C GLY A 6 -38.05 68.15 -25.55
N LEU A 7 -37.87 66.99 -24.91
CA LEU A 7 -37.12 65.87 -25.45
C LEU A 7 -37.93 64.59 -25.18
N ILE A 8 -38.47 64.03 -26.27
CA ILE A 8 -39.09 62.71 -26.33
C ILE A 8 -37.93 61.72 -26.50
N PHE A 9 -37.71 60.84 -25.52
CA PHE A 9 -36.78 59.72 -25.64
C PHE A 9 -37.54 58.47 -26.09
N TRP A 10 -37.18 57.97 -27.28
CA TRP A 10 -37.56 56.67 -27.81
C TRP A 10 -36.80 55.57 -27.05
N CYS A 11 -37.52 54.65 -26.39
CA CYS A 11 -36.94 53.40 -25.90
C CYS A 11 -36.76 52.42 -27.07
N VAL A 12 -35.53 52.20 -27.50
CA VAL A 12 -35.17 51.04 -28.32
C VAL A 12 -34.88 49.88 -27.38
N LEU A 13 -35.83 48.95 -27.25
CA LEU A 13 -35.62 47.64 -26.64
C LEU A 13 -34.77 46.80 -27.60
N ILE A 14 -33.47 46.74 -27.35
CA ILE A 14 -32.61 45.71 -27.95
C ILE A 14 -32.84 44.43 -27.15
N SER A 15 -33.66 43.52 -27.68
CA SER A 15 -33.67 42.13 -27.23
C SER A 15 -32.32 41.51 -27.58
N ILE A 16 -31.42 41.44 -26.60
CA ILE A 16 -30.31 40.48 -26.66
C ILE A 16 -30.97 39.12 -26.46
N ALA A 17 -31.15 38.41 -27.57
CA ALA A 17 -31.46 36.98 -27.53
C ALA A 17 -30.40 36.32 -26.65
N ALA A 18 -30.84 35.66 -25.58
CA ALA A 18 -29.99 34.78 -24.82
C ALA A 18 -29.44 33.73 -25.79
N VAL A 19 -28.15 33.87 -26.15
CA VAL A 19 -27.39 32.81 -26.79
C VAL A 19 -27.54 31.62 -25.83
N GLY A 20 -28.21 30.57 -26.32
CA GLY A 20 -28.43 29.36 -25.54
C GLY A 20 -27.10 28.93 -24.93
N ARG A 21 -27.09 28.71 -23.61
CA ARG A 21 -25.96 28.08 -22.94
C ARG A 21 -25.68 26.78 -23.68
N SER A 22 -24.58 26.76 -24.43
CA SER A 22 -23.88 25.52 -24.73
C SER A 22 -23.85 24.72 -23.43
N THR A 23 -24.40 23.50 -23.44
CA THR A 23 -24.21 22.57 -22.34
C THR A 23 -22.70 22.36 -22.23
N ALA A 24 -22.08 23.00 -21.25
CA ALA A 24 -20.64 22.94 -21.08
C ALA A 24 -20.21 21.47 -21.04
N GLN A 25 -19.34 21.11 -21.97
CA GLN A 25 -18.83 19.76 -22.06
C GLN A 25 -18.10 19.42 -20.75
N SER A 26 -18.33 18.23 -20.22
CA SER A 26 -17.73 17.79 -18.96
C SER A 26 -17.17 16.38 -19.09
N VAL A 27 -16.08 16.15 -18.37
CA VAL A 27 -15.35 14.89 -18.32
C VAL A 27 -15.44 14.32 -16.92
N GLU A 28 -15.74 13.03 -16.83
CA GLU A 28 -15.58 12.24 -15.61
C GLU A 28 -14.25 11.51 -15.69
N ILE A 29 -13.44 11.59 -14.62
CA ILE A 29 -12.20 10.84 -14.45
C ILE A 29 -12.40 9.87 -13.29
N GLN A 30 -12.09 8.60 -13.53
CA GLN A 30 -12.11 7.55 -12.53
C GLN A 30 -10.74 6.91 -12.43
N ILE A 31 -10.17 6.95 -11.22
CA ILE A 31 -8.90 6.31 -10.89
C ILE A 31 -9.18 4.90 -10.37
N GLY A 32 -8.48 3.91 -10.92
CA GLY A 32 -8.68 2.50 -10.55
C GLY A 32 -10.07 1.98 -10.89
N ASP A 33 -10.53 1.00 -10.12
CA ASP A 33 -11.85 0.37 -10.25
C ASP A 33 -12.99 1.21 -9.65
N GLY A 34 -12.67 2.29 -8.93
CA GLY A 34 -13.59 3.12 -8.15
C GLY A 34 -14.35 2.39 -7.04
N ALA A 35 -13.91 1.19 -6.63
CA ALA A 35 -14.53 0.40 -5.58
C ALA A 35 -13.93 0.67 -4.18
N HIS A 36 -12.76 1.30 -4.11
CA HIS A 36 -12.12 1.67 -2.84
C HIS A 36 -12.59 3.05 -2.35
N ASP A 37 -13.09 3.08 -1.11
CA ASP A 37 -13.59 4.23 -0.34
C ASP A 37 -13.18 5.63 -0.85
N SER A 38 -14.05 6.29 -1.62
CA SER A 38 -14.17 7.77 -1.83
C SER A 38 -12.91 8.62 -2.10
N SER A 39 -11.73 8.02 -2.25
CA SER A 39 -10.44 8.71 -2.27
C SER A 39 -9.46 7.97 -3.20
N PRO A 40 -9.05 8.60 -4.32
CA PRO A 40 -8.23 7.94 -5.32
C PRO A 40 -6.76 7.97 -4.90
N TYR A 41 -6.30 6.84 -4.38
CA TYR A 41 -4.91 6.63 -4.00
C TYR A 41 -4.16 5.91 -5.09
N ILE A 42 -2.95 6.39 -5.36
CA ILE A 42 -2.06 5.82 -6.36
C ILE A 42 -0.73 5.55 -5.66
N CYS A 43 -0.03 4.47 -6.02
CA CYS A 43 1.38 4.34 -5.67
C CYS A 43 2.21 4.42 -6.96
N TRP A 44 3.48 4.03 -6.93
CA TRP A 44 4.31 4.06 -8.13
C TRP A 44 3.96 2.95 -9.14
N THR A 45 3.18 1.96 -8.71
CA THR A 45 2.56 0.98 -9.57
C THR A 45 1.51 1.65 -10.47
N PRO A 46 1.55 1.39 -11.79
CA PRO A 46 0.53 1.80 -12.73
C PRO A 46 -0.85 1.30 -12.32
N VAL A 47 -1.79 2.23 -12.21
CA VAL A 47 -3.20 1.94 -11.94
C VAL A 47 -4.00 2.15 -13.21
N LEU A 48 -4.68 1.10 -13.67
CA LEU A 48 -5.59 1.21 -14.81
C LEU A 48 -6.76 2.11 -14.42
N SER A 49 -6.92 3.21 -15.15
CA SER A 49 -7.89 4.27 -14.89
C SER A 49 -8.65 4.59 -16.16
N ARG A 50 -9.71 5.38 -16.06
CA ARG A 50 -10.56 5.69 -17.22
C ARG A 50 -11.19 7.07 -17.14
N ALA A 51 -11.49 7.65 -18.30
CA ALA A 51 -12.21 8.91 -18.42
C ALA A 51 -13.31 8.82 -19.48
N ARG A 52 -14.37 9.62 -19.36
CA ARG A 52 -15.45 9.71 -20.36
C ARG A 52 -16.08 11.09 -20.42
N LEU A 53 -16.74 11.37 -21.54
CA LEU A 53 -17.62 12.52 -21.66
C LEU A 53 -18.95 12.25 -20.96
N LEU A 54 -19.42 13.22 -20.16
CA LEU A 54 -20.75 13.14 -19.51
C LEU A 54 -21.89 13.52 -20.45
N SER A 55 -21.62 14.41 -21.41
CA SER A 55 -22.56 14.80 -22.47
C SER A 55 -22.07 14.29 -23.82
N LYS A 56 -22.95 13.64 -24.59
CA LYS A 56 -22.65 13.22 -25.96
C LYS A 56 -22.25 14.45 -26.79
N SER A 57 -21.12 14.38 -27.47
CA SER A 57 -20.70 15.42 -28.39
C SER A 57 -21.18 15.12 -29.81
N SER A 58 -21.62 16.15 -30.53
CA SER A 58 -21.93 16.05 -31.96
C SER A 58 -20.69 16.12 -32.86
N THR A 59 -19.52 16.46 -32.29
CA THR A 59 -18.24 16.43 -33.01
C THR A 59 -17.62 15.03 -32.99
N ALA A 60 -16.75 14.75 -33.97
CA ALA A 60 -15.96 13.52 -34.04
C ALA A 60 -15.10 13.33 -32.77
N GLN A 61 -14.43 12.16 -32.66
CA GLN A 61 -13.53 11.80 -31.57
C GLN A 61 -12.73 13.00 -31.06
N GLN A 62 -12.88 13.32 -29.77
CA GLN A 62 -12.16 14.42 -29.15
C GLN A 62 -10.91 13.91 -28.47
N HIS A 63 -9.84 14.70 -28.54
CA HIS A 63 -8.66 14.52 -27.73
C HIS A 63 -8.77 15.42 -26.51
N LEU A 64 -8.52 14.88 -25.33
CA LEU A 64 -8.27 15.69 -24.15
C LEU A 64 -6.83 15.53 -23.72
N THR A 65 -6.29 16.56 -23.07
CA THR A 65 -4.99 16.47 -22.41
C THR A 65 -5.22 16.20 -20.93
N LEU A 66 -4.81 15.03 -20.46
CA LEU A 66 -4.64 14.77 -19.03
C LEU A 66 -3.34 15.42 -18.56
N SER A 67 -3.38 16.07 -17.41
CA SER A 67 -2.22 16.66 -16.75
C SER A 67 -2.38 16.62 -15.23
N ALA A 68 -1.27 16.80 -14.51
CA ALA A 68 -1.25 16.92 -13.05
C ALA A 68 -0.86 18.34 -12.66
N VAL A 69 -1.65 18.94 -11.77
CA VAL A 69 -1.33 20.20 -11.10
C VAL A 69 -0.86 19.88 -9.69
N SER A 70 0.41 20.19 -9.43
CA SER A 70 1.12 19.90 -8.18
C SER A 70 2.02 21.08 -7.80
N THR A 71 2.40 21.15 -6.52
CA THR A 71 3.38 22.10 -5.98
C THR A 71 4.70 21.40 -5.67
N ASP A 72 5.76 22.15 -5.37
CA ASP A 72 7.07 21.58 -5.02
C ASP A 72 7.06 20.72 -3.75
N SER A 73 6.07 20.88 -2.87
CA SER A 73 5.91 20.06 -1.67
C SER A 73 4.95 18.87 -1.85
N SER A 74 4.11 18.88 -2.88
CA SER A 74 3.13 17.81 -3.10
C SER A 74 3.71 16.60 -3.83
N GLY A 75 2.90 15.54 -3.88
CA GLY A 75 3.14 14.41 -4.78
C GLY A 75 3.08 14.82 -6.26
N ASN A 76 3.35 13.85 -7.13
CA ASN A 76 3.21 14.04 -8.57
C ASN A 76 2.87 12.71 -9.27
N VAL A 77 2.22 12.80 -10.42
CA VAL A 77 1.83 11.63 -11.23
C VAL A 77 2.30 11.77 -12.67
N ALA A 78 2.33 10.64 -13.37
CA ALA A 78 2.50 10.58 -14.81
C ALA A 78 1.44 9.65 -15.41
N PHE A 79 1.35 9.69 -16.73
CA PHE A 79 0.31 9.04 -17.51
C PHE A 79 0.92 8.23 -18.64
N GLN A 80 0.25 7.15 -19.02
CA GLN A 80 0.59 6.40 -20.22
C GLN A 80 -0.69 5.95 -20.93
N LEU A 81 -0.69 6.04 -22.26
CA LEU A 81 -1.82 5.55 -23.06
C LEU A 81 -2.00 4.05 -22.84
N ASN A 82 -3.24 3.59 -22.67
CA ASN A 82 -3.50 2.17 -22.54
C ASN A 82 -3.48 1.47 -23.91
N GLY A 83 -2.46 0.63 -24.14
CA GLY A 83 -2.40 -0.27 -25.29
C GLY A 83 -2.85 -1.70 -25.00
N ALA A 84 -2.87 -2.12 -23.72
CA ALA A 84 -3.16 -3.49 -23.29
C ALA A 84 -3.55 -3.53 -21.81
N GLU A 85 -4.34 -4.53 -21.40
CA GLU A 85 -4.80 -4.69 -20.00
C GLU A 85 -3.65 -4.82 -18.98
N VAL A 86 -2.49 -5.34 -19.40
CA VAL A 86 -1.25 -5.37 -18.60
C VAL A 86 -0.22 -4.46 -19.24
N LEU A 87 0.41 -3.61 -18.43
CA LEU A 87 1.41 -2.67 -18.91
C LEU A 87 2.79 -3.34 -19.05
N ASP A 88 3.18 -3.64 -20.31
CA ASP A 88 4.50 -4.20 -20.61
C ASP A 88 5.60 -3.22 -20.19
N LYS A 89 6.49 -3.67 -19.29
CA LYS A 89 7.65 -2.94 -18.79
C LYS A 89 8.58 -2.43 -19.91
N LYS A 90 8.64 -3.09 -21.07
CA LYS A 90 9.42 -2.62 -22.24
C LYS A 90 8.81 -1.39 -22.90
N SER A 91 7.49 -1.26 -22.85
CA SER A 91 6.74 -0.13 -23.40
C SER A 91 6.50 0.97 -22.37
N TYR A 92 6.94 0.77 -21.11
CA TYR A 92 6.76 1.71 -20.02
C TYR A 92 7.57 3.00 -20.27
N SER A 93 6.86 4.06 -20.64
CA SER A 93 7.42 5.37 -20.95
C SER A 93 6.40 6.44 -20.57
N PRO A 94 6.12 6.63 -19.27
CA PRO A 94 5.09 7.56 -18.81
C PRO A 94 5.50 9.01 -19.05
N SER A 95 4.50 9.88 -19.28
CA SER A 95 4.67 11.31 -19.54
C SER A 95 3.87 12.15 -18.56
N SER A 96 4.30 13.39 -18.30
CA SER A 96 3.60 14.33 -17.41
C SER A 96 2.23 14.79 -17.95
N THR A 97 2.00 14.59 -19.24
CA THR A 97 0.72 14.83 -19.91
C THR A 97 0.37 13.69 -20.83
N LEU A 98 -0.92 13.43 -21.05
CA LEU A 98 -1.39 12.42 -22.01
C LEU A 98 -2.51 12.97 -22.88
N SER A 99 -2.35 12.92 -24.20
CA SER A 99 -3.46 13.09 -25.13
C SER A 99 -4.29 11.80 -25.14
N LEU A 100 -5.47 11.85 -24.52
CA LEU A 100 -6.38 10.72 -24.40
C LEU A 100 -7.52 10.86 -25.42
N PRO A 101 -7.63 9.95 -26.41
CA PRO A 101 -8.80 9.90 -27.28
C PRO A 101 -10.06 9.51 -26.50
N LEU A 102 -11.10 10.35 -26.52
CA LEU A 102 -12.41 10.04 -25.96
C LEU A 102 -13.45 9.69 -27.03
N PRO A 103 -14.20 8.60 -26.85
CA PRO A 103 -15.40 8.31 -27.64
C PRO A 103 -16.47 9.39 -27.50
N SER A 104 -16.96 9.94 -28.61
CA SER A 104 -18.00 10.98 -28.63
C SER A 104 -19.36 10.50 -28.10
N ASN A 105 -19.56 9.18 -28.02
CA ASN A 105 -20.77 8.55 -27.49
C ASN A 105 -20.83 8.49 -25.95
N GLY A 106 -19.79 8.97 -25.24
CA GLY A 106 -19.70 8.93 -23.78
C GLY A 106 -19.18 7.60 -23.22
N ALA A 107 -18.65 6.71 -24.07
CA ALA A 107 -17.97 5.50 -23.62
C ALA A 107 -16.65 5.84 -22.91
N TRP A 108 -16.23 4.94 -22.02
CA TRP A 108 -14.96 5.06 -21.30
C TRP A 108 -13.76 4.87 -22.22
N ALA A 109 -12.76 5.74 -22.07
CA ALA A 109 -11.41 5.52 -22.55
C ALA A 109 -10.49 5.23 -21.37
N SER A 110 -9.69 4.17 -21.47
CA SER A 110 -8.76 3.78 -20.42
C SER A 110 -7.37 4.39 -20.62
N PHE A 111 -6.68 4.63 -19.51
CA PHE A 111 -5.28 5.06 -19.46
C PHE A 111 -4.60 4.51 -18.21
N TRP A 112 -3.28 4.52 -18.19
CA TRP A 112 -2.49 4.21 -17.00
C TRP A 112 -2.09 5.49 -16.29
N ILE A 113 -2.17 5.49 -14.97
CA ILE A 113 -1.67 6.56 -14.10
C ILE A 113 -0.75 5.97 -13.03
N MET A 114 0.33 6.65 -12.71
CA MET A 114 1.28 6.22 -11.68
C MET A 114 1.86 7.42 -10.95
N GLY A 115 2.21 7.23 -9.69
CA GLY A 115 2.96 8.22 -8.94
C GLY A 115 4.41 8.32 -9.44
N THR A 116 4.95 9.53 -9.47
CA THR A 116 6.37 9.83 -9.75
C THR A 116 7.06 10.53 -8.59
N LYS A 117 6.27 11.03 -7.63
CA LYS A 117 6.73 11.62 -6.38
C LYS A 117 5.69 11.37 -5.30
N ALA A 118 6.15 10.90 -4.14
CA ALA A 118 5.29 10.64 -3.00
C ALA A 118 4.64 11.93 -2.49
N SER A 119 3.37 11.83 -2.08
CA SER A 119 2.66 12.92 -1.43
C SER A 119 3.21 13.18 -0.03
N THR A 120 3.08 14.43 0.41
CA THR A 120 3.31 14.85 1.79
C THR A 120 2.02 15.38 2.43
N GLY A 121 1.01 15.67 1.61
CA GLY A 121 -0.33 16.08 2.03
C GLY A 121 -1.43 15.13 1.57
N ALA A 122 -2.65 15.41 2.03
CA ALA A 122 -3.85 14.68 1.63
C ALA A 122 -4.36 15.19 0.28
N LYS A 123 -4.54 14.28 -0.69
CA LYS A 123 -5.09 14.61 -2.03
C LYS A 123 -4.39 15.82 -2.66
N ASP A 124 -3.06 15.86 -2.55
CA ASP A 124 -2.23 17.01 -2.89
C ASP A 124 -1.84 17.08 -4.38
N VAL A 125 -2.36 16.18 -5.22
CA VAL A 125 -2.16 16.17 -6.66
C VAL A 125 -3.50 16.27 -7.37
N ARG A 126 -3.71 17.31 -8.19
CA ARG A 126 -4.95 17.50 -8.94
C ARG A 126 -4.78 17.04 -10.38
N VAL A 127 -5.42 15.92 -10.73
CA VAL A 127 -5.45 15.43 -12.11
C VAL A 127 -6.56 16.16 -12.85
N ILE A 128 -6.22 16.83 -13.95
CA ILE A 128 -7.13 17.65 -14.75
C ILE A 128 -7.26 17.09 -16.17
N ALA A 129 -8.46 17.20 -16.74
CA ALA A 129 -8.73 16.97 -18.15
C ALA A 129 -8.97 18.31 -18.85
N LEU A 130 -8.16 18.61 -19.87
CA LEU A 130 -8.21 19.85 -20.64
C LEU A 130 -8.67 19.57 -22.06
N ASP A 131 -9.46 20.47 -22.65
CA ASP A 131 -9.74 20.47 -24.09
C ASP A 131 -8.56 21.02 -24.91
N ASP A 132 -8.71 21.05 -26.24
CA ASP A 132 -7.69 21.57 -27.18
C ASP A 132 -7.40 23.07 -27.00
N LEU A 133 -8.27 23.81 -26.30
CA LEU A 133 -8.11 25.23 -25.99
C LEU A 133 -7.53 25.46 -24.58
N GLY A 134 -7.28 24.39 -23.81
CA GLY A 134 -6.79 24.46 -22.44
C GLY A 134 -7.87 24.76 -21.40
N LEU A 135 -9.16 24.59 -21.74
CA LEU A 135 -10.26 24.69 -20.77
C LEU A 135 -10.38 23.40 -19.98
N GLU A 136 -10.48 23.50 -18.65
CA GLU A 136 -10.72 22.35 -17.78
C GLU A 136 -12.16 21.83 -17.96
N LEU A 137 -12.27 20.54 -18.31
CA LEU A 137 -13.54 19.82 -18.47
C LEU A 137 -13.88 18.94 -17.27
N GLY A 138 -12.91 18.64 -16.42
CA GLY A 138 -13.08 17.80 -15.24
C GLY A 138 -11.76 17.59 -14.49
N SER A 139 -11.87 17.19 -13.23
CA SER A 139 -10.71 16.93 -12.38
C SER A 139 -10.99 15.91 -11.29
N VAL A 140 -9.92 15.32 -10.78
CA VAL A 140 -9.94 14.42 -9.62
C VAL A 140 -8.67 14.63 -8.79
N ASP A 141 -8.82 14.83 -7.49
CA ASP A 141 -7.70 15.01 -6.58
C ASP A 141 -7.23 13.66 -6.03
N VAL A 142 -5.96 13.34 -6.25
CA VAL A 142 -5.32 12.07 -5.90
C VAL A 142 -4.20 12.27 -4.89
N MET A 143 -3.82 11.19 -4.22
CA MET A 143 -2.66 11.14 -3.33
C MET A 143 -1.75 9.99 -3.72
N VAL A 144 -0.44 10.27 -3.81
CA VAL A 144 0.60 9.27 -4.08
C VAL A 144 1.11 8.70 -2.76
N ARG A 145 0.68 7.51 -2.41
CA ARG A 145 1.06 6.80 -1.19
C ARG A 145 2.17 5.80 -1.48
N VAL A 146 3.22 5.84 -0.67
CA VAL A 146 4.30 4.85 -0.65
C VAL A 146 4.66 4.54 0.81
N ARG A 147 5.14 3.33 1.07
CA ARG A 147 5.79 2.99 2.33
C ARG A 147 7.16 3.65 2.33
N LYS A 148 7.41 4.51 3.30
CA LYS A 148 8.65 5.30 3.43
C LYS A 148 9.54 4.76 4.53
N ASN A 149 10.83 5.09 4.48
CA ASN A 149 11.69 4.88 5.63
C ASN A 149 11.14 5.68 6.82
N ALA A 150 10.91 4.99 7.93
CA ALA A 150 10.40 5.55 9.18
C ALA A 150 11.29 6.71 9.68
N GLU A 151 12.60 6.64 9.43
CA GLU A 151 13.56 7.69 9.83
C GLU A 151 13.32 9.01 9.08
N SER A 152 12.82 8.97 7.84
CA SER A 152 12.63 10.16 6.98
C SER A 152 11.21 10.75 7.04
N LEU A 153 10.32 10.16 7.82
CA LEU A 153 8.96 10.66 7.95
C LEU A 153 8.93 12.09 8.48
N THR A 154 7.99 12.88 7.98
CA THR A 154 7.68 14.18 8.58
C THR A 154 6.90 14.01 9.88
N ARG A 155 6.90 15.03 10.74
CA ARG A 155 6.06 15.05 11.95
C ARG A 155 4.57 14.81 11.66
N PHE A 156 4.08 15.31 10.52
CA PHE A 156 2.70 15.09 10.09
C PHE A 156 2.42 13.61 9.79
N GLU A 157 3.34 12.93 9.10
CA GLU A 157 3.23 11.51 8.76
C GLU A 157 3.32 10.61 10.00
N VAL A 158 4.24 10.93 10.92
CA VAL A 158 4.32 10.27 12.24
C VAL A 158 3.01 10.41 12.99
N GLN A 159 2.43 11.62 13.04
CA GLN A 159 1.18 11.87 13.74
C GLN A 159 0.01 11.08 13.17
N ILE A 160 -0.21 11.09 11.84
CA ILE A 160 -1.33 10.34 11.24
C ILE A 160 -1.18 8.83 11.45
N PHE A 161 0.06 8.32 11.41
CA PHE A 161 0.33 6.90 11.64
C PHE A 161 0.05 6.51 13.10
N LEU A 162 0.59 7.27 14.06
CA LEU A 162 0.37 7.02 15.48
C LEU A 162 -1.10 7.19 15.89
N ASP A 163 -1.79 8.21 15.38
CA ASP A 163 -3.21 8.42 15.68
C ASP A 163 -4.07 7.26 15.17
N ALA A 164 -3.82 6.79 13.95
CA ALA A 164 -4.54 5.65 13.40
C ALA A 164 -4.25 4.35 14.18
N LEU A 165 -2.99 4.12 14.52
CA LEU A 165 -2.55 2.95 15.28
C LEU A 165 -3.13 2.93 16.70
N LYS A 166 -3.06 4.07 17.43
CA LYS A 166 -3.64 4.20 18.77
C LYS A 166 -5.15 4.06 18.76
N LYS A 167 -5.83 4.57 17.72
CA LYS A 167 -7.27 4.38 17.57
C LYS A 167 -7.62 2.91 17.32
N LEU A 168 -6.85 2.20 16.51
CA LEU A 168 -7.06 0.78 16.24
C LEU A 168 -6.80 -0.09 17.48
N HIS A 169 -5.80 0.28 18.30
CA HIS A 169 -5.47 -0.39 19.55
C HIS A 169 -6.44 -0.09 20.69
N ASP A 170 -7.16 1.04 20.60
CA ASP A 170 -8.26 1.43 21.46
C ASP A 170 -7.97 1.27 22.97
N ILE A 171 -6.83 1.80 23.41
CA ILE A 171 -6.35 1.73 24.81
C ILE A 171 -7.43 2.21 25.80
N GLN A 172 -8.24 3.19 25.38
CA GLN A 172 -9.28 3.79 26.23
C GLN A 172 -10.46 2.87 26.51
N ASN A 173 -10.78 1.92 25.62
CA ASN A 173 -11.94 1.02 25.75
C ASN A 173 -11.53 -0.45 25.92
N SER A 174 -10.40 -0.69 26.61
CA SER A 174 -9.79 -2.00 26.80
C SER A 174 -9.18 -2.58 25.52
N ALA A 175 -7.85 -2.51 25.43
CA ALA A 175 -7.04 -3.11 24.36
C ALA A 175 -7.32 -4.62 24.10
N ALA A 176 -8.00 -5.32 25.02
CA ALA A 176 -8.38 -6.73 24.86
C ALA A 176 -9.51 -6.97 23.87
N SER A 177 -10.22 -5.93 23.43
CA SER A 177 -11.31 -6.04 22.45
C SER A 177 -11.10 -5.09 21.27
N SER A 178 -9.86 -4.63 21.08
CA SER A 178 -9.51 -3.71 20.01
C SER A 178 -9.35 -4.42 18.67
N ASP A 179 -9.40 -3.66 17.59
CA ASP A 179 -9.17 -4.17 16.24
C ASP A 179 -7.68 -4.49 15.96
N TYR A 180 -6.77 -4.11 16.88
CA TYR A 180 -5.35 -4.44 16.83
C TYR A 180 -5.03 -5.78 17.47
N GLU A 181 -5.73 -6.16 18.55
CA GLU A 181 -5.49 -7.39 19.31
C GLU A 181 -5.41 -8.66 18.44
N PRO A 182 -6.28 -8.84 17.42
CA PRO A 182 -6.22 -10.02 16.56
C PRO A 182 -4.86 -10.21 15.88
N PHE A 183 -4.12 -9.15 15.57
CA PHE A 183 -2.80 -9.25 14.93
C PHE A 183 -1.76 -9.94 15.81
N VAL A 184 -1.85 -9.74 17.13
CA VAL A 184 -0.98 -10.40 18.11
C VAL A 184 -1.34 -11.89 18.17
N ARG A 185 -2.63 -12.20 18.35
CA ARG A 185 -3.10 -13.58 18.52
C ARG A 185 -2.95 -14.43 17.28
N ILE A 186 -3.20 -13.87 16.09
CA ILE A 186 -3.03 -14.64 14.86
C ILE A 186 -1.55 -14.97 14.63
N HIS A 187 -0.62 -14.07 14.93
CA HIS A 187 0.80 -14.37 14.82
C HIS A 187 1.24 -15.41 15.86
N GLU A 188 0.80 -15.27 17.12
CA GLU A 188 1.07 -16.24 18.18
C GLU A 188 0.60 -17.65 17.78
N ALA A 189 -0.65 -17.77 17.33
CA ALA A 189 -1.20 -19.05 16.91
C ALA A 189 -0.50 -19.58 15.64
N ALA A 190 -0.25 -18.71 14.67
CA ALA A 190 0.43 -19.06 13.43
C ALA A 190 1.87 -19.52 13.64
N ASN A 191 2.54 -19.05 14.69
CA ASN A 191 3.90 -19.48 15.02
C ASN A 191 4.01 -21.01 15.24
N GLN A 192 2.90 -21.67 15.60
CA GLN A 192 2.81 -23.14 15.73
C GLN A 192 2.48 -23.84 14.39
N LEU A 193 2.20 -23.05 13.34
CA LEU A 193 1.63 -23.47 12.06
C LEU A 193 2.59 -23.35 10.89
N GLU A 194 3.90 -23.43 11.15
CA GLU A 194 4.95 -23.36 10.12
C GLU A 194 4.96 -22.05 9.33
N ILE A 195 4.50 -20.92 9.89
CA ILE A 195 4.73 -19.60 9.26
C ILE A 195 6.20 -19.15 9.36
N HIS A 196 6.97 -19.77 10.25
CA HIS A 196 8.40 -19.58 10.42
C HIS A 196 9.14 -20.84 9.96
N ARG A 197 10.38 -20.66 9.52
CA ARG A 197 11.30 -21.69 9.01
C ARG A 197 10.73 -22.45 7.83
N SER A 198 9.93 -21.75 7.03
CA SER A 198 9.26 -22.29 5.85
C SER A 198 9.19 -21.23 4.74
N PRO A 199 8.90 -21.65 3.49
CA PRO A 199 8.62 -20.75 2.37
C PRO A 199 7.44 -19.79 2.60
N LEU A 200 6.56 -20.08 3.57
CA LEU A 200 5.38 -19.27 3.89
C LEU A 200 5.73 -17.99 4.66
N PHE A 201 6.91 -17.89 5.27
CA PHE A 201 7.34 -16.74 6.06
C PHE A 201 7.12 -15.41 5.34
N LEU A 202 7.63 -15.26 4.13
CA LEU A 202 7.55 -14.01 3.38
C LEU A 202 6.10 -13.67 2.93
N PRO A 203 5.37 -14.57 2.25
CA PRO A 203 3.97 -14.33 1.89
C PRO A 203 3.05 -14.02 3.08
N TRP A 204 3.19 -14.75 4.19
CA TRP A 204 2.30 -14.60 5.34
C TRP A 204 2.51 -13.26 6.05
N HIS A 205 3.75 -12.85 6.26
CA HIS A 205 4.04 -11.54 6.87
C HIS A 205 3.67 -10.37 5.94
N ARG A 206 3.80 -10.53 4.61
CA ARG A 206 3.28 -9.54 3.63
C ARG A 206 1.77 -9.38 3.77
N ALA A 207 1.03 -10.48 3.89
CA ALA A 207 -0.41 -10.45 4.12
C ALA A 207 -0.78 -9.78 5.45
N LEU A 208 -0.05 -10.10 6.52
CA LEU A 208 -0.27 -9.48 7.84
C LEU A 208 -0.09 -7.95 7.80
N LEU A 209 0.98 -7.48 7.15
CA LEU A 209 1.22 -6.05 6.92
C LEU A 209 0.10 -5.41 6.10
N LEU A 210 -0.33 -6.10 5.03
CA LEU A 210 -1.37 -5.58 4.16
C LEU A 210 -2.70 -5.45 4.90
N ASP A 211 -3.08 -6.42 5.74
CA ASP A 211 -4.29 -6.35 6.55
C ASP A 211 -4.25 -5.17 7.53
N LEU A 212 -3.17 -5.04 8.29
CA LEU A 212 -3.01 -3.94 9.22
C LEU A 212 -3.09 -2.60 8.48
N GLU A 213 -2.40 -2.46 7.34
CA GLU A 213 -2.40 -1.24 6.55
C GLU A 213 -3.81 -0.90 6.05
N ARG A 214 -4.61 -1.89 5.63
CA ARG A 214 -6.00 -1.66 5.19
C ARG A 214 -6.91 -1.26 6.35
N ARG A 215 -6.73 -1.83 7.55
CA ARG A 215 -7.47 -1.40 8.75
C ARG A 215 -7.09 0.00 9.22
N LEU A 216 -5.80 0.32 9.22
CA LEU A 216 -5.33 1.69 9.50
C LEU A 216 -5.91 2.68 8.49
N GLN A 217 -6.06 2.28 7.24
CA GLN A 217 -6.66 3.11 6.20
C GLN A 217 -8.18 3.29 6.33
N GLN A 218 -8.89 2.38 7.01
CA GLN A 218 -10.29 2.61 7.40
C GLN A 218 -10.41 3.68 8.49
N VAL A 219 -9.37 3.84 9.33
CA VAL A 219 -9.27 4.92 10.31
C VAL A 219 -8.88 6.23 9.64
N ASP A 220 -7.79 6.21 8.89
CA ASP A 220 -7.31 7.35 8.11
C ASP A 220 -6.71 6.86 6.78
N PRO A 221 -7.36 7.13 5.65
CA PRO A 221 -6.98 6.55 4.37
C PRO A 221 -5.65 7.13 3.83
N ARG A 222 -5.03 8.10 4.50
CA ARG A 222 -3.70 8.64 4.17
C ARG A 222 -2.55 7.75 4.66
N VAL A 223 -2.81 6.86 5.61
CA VAL A 223 -1.78 6.07 6.28
C VAL A 223 -1.15 5.03 5.34
N THR A 224 0.17 4.92 5.43
CA THR A 224 0.94 3.76 4.99
C THR A 224 1.75 3.22 6.17
N ILE A 225 2.04 1.93 6.18
CA ILE A 225 2.99 1.36 7.15
C ILE A 225 4.40 1.77 6.71
N PRO A 226 5.16 2.52 7.54
CA PRO A 226 6.55 2.81 7.22
C PRO A 226 7.43 1.58 7.45
N TYR A 227 8.59 1.53 6.81
CA TYR A 227 9.60 0.51 7.07
C TYR A 227 10.74 1.10 7.88
N TRP A 228 11.35 0.32 8.76
CA TRP A 228 12.54 0.75 9.50
C TRP A 228 13.79 0.03 8.99
N ARG A 229 14.72 0.80 8.42
CA ARG A 229 16.05 0.29 8.02
C ARG A 229 16.93 0.05 9.23
N PHE A 230 16.79 -1.13 9.81
CA PHE A 230 17.56 -1.55 10.98
C PHE A 230 19.03 -1.86 10.67
N ASP A 231 19.45 -1.77 9.41
CA ASP A 231 20.85 -1.73 8.96
C ASP A 231 21.47 -0.31 9.03
N GLU A 232 20.68 0.71 9.41
CA GLU A 232 21.10 2.11 9.53
C GLU A 232 20.72 2.70 10.91
N PRO A 233 21.36 3.82 11.33
CA PRO A 233 20.93 4.58 12.50
C PRO A 233 19.47 5.02 12.41
N ALA A 234 18.77 5.02 13.55
CA ALA A 234 17.32 5.23 13.60
C ALA A 234 16.87 6.13 14.77
N ASP A 235 17.52 7.27 14.94
CA ASP A 235 17.26 8.17 16.07
C ASP A 235 15.82 8.71 16.06
N HIS A 236 15.27 9.03 14.88
CA HIS A 236 13.91 9.50 14.76
C HIS A 236 12.89 8.39 15.06
N VAL A 237 13.12 7.15 14.58
CA VAL A 237 12.26 5.99 14.89
C VAL A 237 12.14 5.78 16.40
N PHE A 238 13.26 5.81 17.12
CA PHE A 238 13.34 5.61 18.56
C PHE A 238 13.25 6.92 19.37
N SER A 239 12.70 7.98 18.80
CA SER A 239 12.38 9.20 19.55
C SER A 239 11.12 9.02 20.41
N ASP A 240 11.02 9.78 21.50
CA ASP A 240 9.86 9.77 22.41
C ASP A 240 8.52 10.08 21.71
N ASP A 241 8.58 10.84 20.62
CA ASP A 241 7.43 11.30 19.85
C ASP A 241 6.99 10.31 18.75
N PHE A 242 7.75 9.23 18.53
CA PHE A 242 7.44 8.22 17.52
C PHE A 242 7.26 6.81 18.13
N MET A 243 8.15 5.86 17.83
CA MET A 243 8.05 4.49 18.38
C MET A 243 8.60 4.39 19.81
N GLY A 244 9.12 5.51 20.34
CA GLY A 244 9.51 5.75 21.73
C GLY A 244 10.95 5.34 22.07
N ALA A 245 11.59 6.17 22.89
CA ALA A 245 12.96 5.94 23.34
C ALA A 245 13.05 4.69 24.20
N THR A 246 14.08 3.90 23.93
CA THR A 246 14.26 2.61 24.58
C THR A 246 15.31 2.70 25.66
N VAL A 247 14.91 2.39 26.89
CA VAL A 247 15.82 2.11 28.00
C VAL A 247 15.78 0.61 28.27
N PRO A 248 16.92 -0.11 28.19
CA PRO A 248 16.94 -1.57 28.29
C PRO A 248 16.23 -2.12 29.52
N GLY A 249 15.22 -2.96 29.29
CA GLY A 249 14.44 -3.65 30.32
C GLY A 249 13.47 -2.75 31.10
N VAL A 250 13.34 -1.46 30.74
CA VAL A 250 12.48 -0.51 31.43
C VAL A 250 11.16 -0.34 30.67
N PRO A 251 9.99 -0.50 31.33
CA PRO A 251 8.70 -0.27 30.69
C PRO A 251 8.47 1.18 30.28
N PHE A 252 7.70 1.36 29.21
CA PHE A 252 7.26 2.67 28.75
C PHE A 252 6.18 3.18 29.71
N VAL A 253 6.45 4.34 30.33
CA VAL A 253 5.60 4.91 31.40
C VAL A 253 4.85 6.18 31.00
N SER A 254 5.40 6.97 30.07
CA SER A 254 4.81 8.20 29.55
C SER A 254 5.53 8.66 28.29
N GLY A 255 4.84 9.38 27.41
CA GLY A 255 5.41 9.95 26.18
C GLY A 255 4.36 10.11 25.08
N PRO A 256 4.50 11.11 24.19
CA PRO A 256 3.51 11.37 23.15
C PRO A 256 3.48 10.31 22.04
N GLY A 257 4.57 9.57 21.84
CA GLY A 257 4.64 8.36 21.02
C GLY A 257 3.91 7.19 21.69
N LEU A 258 4.61 6.09 21.99
CA LEU A 258 4.01 4.87 22.56
C LEU A 258 4.03 4.81 24.10
N GLY A 259 4.14 5.95 24.79
CA GLY A 259 4.37 5.98 26.25
C GLY A 259 3.23 5.43 27.12
N ASP A 260 2.01 5.36 26.59
CA ASP A 260 0.83 4.78 27.21
C ASP A 260 0.46 3.39 26.65
N TRP A 261 1.31 2.83 25.78
CA TRP A 261 1.04 1.57 25.11
C TRP A 261 1.06 0.39 26.08
N ILE A 262 -0.05 -0.35 26.10
CA ILE A 262 -0.29 -1.49 26.98
C ILE A 262 -0.93 -2.62 26.18
N ASP A 263 -0.39 -3.82 26.30
CA ASP A 263 -1.02 -5.05 25.82
C ASP A 263 -1.74 -5.72 27.00
N PRO A 264 -2.96 -6.27 26.80
CA PRO A 264 -3.74 -6.90 27.86
C PRO A 264 -3.05 -8.07 28.58
N GLN A 265 -2.18 -8.81 27.88
CA GLN A 265 -1.51 -9.98 28.43
C GLN A 265 -0.09 -9.65 28.89
N MET A 266 0.63 -8.82 28.13
CA MET A 266 2.04 -8.51 28.39
C MET A 266 2.25 -7.28 29.28
N GLY A 267 1.21 -6.47 29.54
CA GLY A 267 1.31 -5.28 30.37
C GLY A 267 1.85 -4.07 29.62
N ARG A 268 2.78 -3.31 30.20
CA ARG A 268 3.38 -2.12 29.56
C ARG A 268 4.48 -2.54 28.59
N LEU A 269 4.56 -1.85 27.45
CA LEU A 269 5.60 -2.08 26.44
C LEU A 269 7.00 -2.06 27.05
N ILE A 270 7.81 -3.09 26.78
CA ILE A 270 9.21 -3.22 27.21
C ILE A 270 10.06 -3.67 26.02
N ARG A 271 11.21 -3.02 25.84
CA ARG A 271 12.28 -3.41 24.92
C ARG A 271 13.59 -3.54 25.71
N ASP A 272 14.49 -4.41 25.26
CA ASP A 272 15.76 -4.70 25.94
C ASP A 272 16.91 -4.83 24.93
N PRO A 273 17.33 -3.71 24.29
CA PRO A 273 18.25 -3.77 23.17
C PRO A 273 19.68 -4.05 23.62
N ALA A 274 20.32 -5.05 23.01
CA ALA A 274 21.74 -5.36 23.20
C ALA A 274 22.68 -4.32 22.56
N VAL A 275 22.19 -3.61 21.53
CA VAL A 275 22.90 -2.54 20.81
C VAL A 275 21.97 -1.34 20.69
N ALA A 276 22.49 -0.13 20.89
CA ALA A 276 21.70 1.08 20.75
C ALA A 276 21.21 1.25 19.29
N PRO A 277 19.92 1.49 19.05
CA PRO A 277 19.40 1.67 17.69
C PRO A 277 20.06 2.80 16.88
N SER A 278 20.66 3.78 17.55
CA SER A 278 21.46 4.86 16.95
C SER A 278 22.71 4.38 16.21
N GLN A 279 23.09 3.10 16.35
CA GLN A 279 24.25 2.50 15.70
C GLN A 279 23.89 1.63 14.49
N GLY A 280 22.59 1.42 14.22
CA GLY A 280 22.12 0.31 13.40
C GLY A 280 22.17 -1.01 14.18
N VAL A 281 21.16 -1.84 14.01
CA VAL A 281 20.95 -3.06 14.81
C VAL A 281 21.49 -4.31 14.10
N LEU A 282 21.81 -4.22 12.80
CA LEU A 282 22.43 -5.28 12.03
C LEU A 282 23.53 -4.79 11.08
N ASP A 283 24.41 -5.73 10.70
CA ASP A 283 25.45 -5.52 9.70
C ASP A 283 24.83 -5.25 8.31
N PRO A 284 25.11 -4.10 7.68
CA PRO A 284 24.60 -3.76 6.34
C PRO A 284 25.11 -4.69 5.23
N ALA A 285 26.13 -5.52 5.48
CA ALA A 285 26.59 -6.53 4.53
C ALA A 285 25.64 -7.74 4.41
N VAL A 286 24.71 -7.93 5.36
CA VAL A 286 23.81 -9.09 5.35
C VAL A 286 22.91 -9.09 4.10
N PRO A 287 22.21 -7.99 3.74
CA PRO A 287 21.39 -7.96 2.53
C PRO A 287 22.15 -8.12 1.21
N ALA A 288 23.41 -7.67 1.17
CA ALA A 288 24.22 -7.69 -0.04
C ALA A 288 24.58 -9.11 -0.52
N ASN A 289 24.47 -10.12 0.35
CA ASN A 289 24.90 -11.49 0.09
C ASN A 289 23.75 -12.50 -0.07
N PHE A 290 22.53 -12.00 -0.29
CA PHE A 290 21.37 -12.85 -0.47
C PHE A 290 21.43 -13.67 -1.76
N HIS A 291 21.13 -14.95 -1.64
CA HIS A 291 21.19 -15.87 -2.76
C HIS A 291 20.05 -15.64 -3.75
N ARG A 292 20.30 -15.94 -5.03
CA ARG A 292 19.26 -15.82 -6.05
C ARG A 292 18.17 -16.87 -5.90
N ALA A 293 18.42 -18.13 -5.57
CA ALA A 293 17.32 -19.11 -5.43
C ALA A 293 16.49 -18.83 -4.17
N PHE A 294 15.16 -18.78 -4.30
CA PHE A 294 14.27 -18.41 -3.19
C PHE A 294 14.38 -19.32 -1.99
N VAL A 295 14.52 -20.63 -2.22
CA VAL A 295 14.69 -21.64 -1.16
C VAL A 295 15.85 -21.31 -0.20
N ILE A 296 16.89 -20.64 -0.71
CA ILE A 296 18.01 -20.17 0.12
C ILE A 296 17.72 -18.76 0.64
N PHE A 297 17.20 -17.87 -0.21
CA PHE A 297 16.87 -16.49 0.15
C PHE A 297 15.92 -16.39 1.35
N HIS A 298 14.78 -17.10 1.33
CA HIS A 298 13.78 -17.03 2.40
C HIS A 298 14.37 -17.48 3.75
N SER A 299 15.26 -18.47 3.72
CA SER A 299 15.96 -18.95 4.92
C SER A 299 16.98 -17.93 5.42
N GLN A 300 17.75 -17.31 4.53
CA GLN A 300 18.75 -16.28 4.90
C GLN A 300 18.08 -15.03 5.50
N ILE A 301 17.02 -14.53 4.86
CA ILE A 301 16.32 -13.33 5.33
C ILE A 301 15.65 -13.59 6.68
N GLU A 302 15.02 -14.75 6.89
CA GLU A 302 14.39 -15.09 8.17
C GLU A 302 15.44 -15.28 9.29
N SER A 303 16.46 -16.12 9.06
CA SER A 303 17.37 -16.56 10.13
C SER A 303 18.42 -15.52 10.53
N SER A 304 18.87 -14.69 9.58
CA SER A 304 19.97 -13.75 9.79
C SER A 304 19.47 -12.32 9.91
N PHE A 305 18.65 -11.87 8.97
CA PHE A 305 18.22 -10.48 8.86
C PHE A 305 17.03 -10.16 9.77
N HIS A 306 15.95 -10.94 9.71
CA HIS A 306 14.78 -10.76 10.57
C HIS A 306 15.06 -11.19 12.02
N SER A 307 15.47 -12.45 12.22
CA SER A 307 15.69 -13.00 13.57
C SER A 307 16.80 -12.29 14.33
N GLY A 308 17.78 -11.72 13.61
CA GLY A 308 18.85 -10.92 14.20
C GLY A 308 18.33 -9.69 14.94
N VAL A 309 17.37 -8.97 14.36
CA VAL A 309 16.80 -7.76 14.98
C VAL A 309 15.90 -8.11 16.17
N HIS A 310 15.05 -9.13 16.03
CA HIS A 310 14.19 -9.59 17.14
C HIS A 310 15.01 -9.97 18.38
N ARG A 311 16.12 -10.70 18.20
CA ARG A 311 17.04 -11.03 19.30
C ARG A 311 17.75 -9.80 19.86
N ASN A 312 18.19 -8.89 19.00
CA ASN A 312 18.90 -7.70 19.44
C ASN A 312 18.02 -6.75 20.22
N LEU A 313 16.75 -6.52 19.83
CA LEU A 313 15.86 -5.57 20.51
C LEU A 313 15.26 -6.12 21.81
N GLY A 314 15.22 -7.44 22.00
CA GLY A 314 14.80 -8.05 23.25
C GLY A 314 13.36 -7.69 23.66
N GLY A 315 13.04 -7.88 24.94
CA GLY A 315 11.73 -7.56 25.51
C GLY A 315 10.58 -8.26 24.77
N TRP A 316 9.50 -7.53 24.48
CA TRP A 316 8.35 -8.07 23.76
C TRP A 316 8.70 -8.56 22.36
N LEU A 317 9.62 -7.87 21.68
CA LEU A 317 10.03 -8.20 20.31
C LEU A 317 10.77 -9.54 20.22
N ALA A 318 11.30 -10.09 21.31
CA ALA A 318 11.95 -11.40 21.29
C ALA A 318 10.98 -12.59 21.47
N THR A 319 9.67 -12.34 21.53
CA THR A 319 8.64 -13.35 21.83
C THR A 319 7.73 -13.66 20.62
N ALA A 320 6.93 -14.72 20.73
CA ALA A 320 5.88 -15.02 19.74
C ALA A 320 4.79 -13.94 19.72
N ASP A 321 4.62 -13.20 20.82
CA ASP A 321 3.69 -12.07 20.94
C ASP A 321 4.30 -10.76 20.44
N SER A 322 5.43 -10.80 19.73
CA SER A 322 6.15 -9.61 19.26
C SER A 322 5.31 -8.57 18.49
N PRO A 323 4.22 -8.90 17.77
CA PRO A 323 3.33 -7.87 17.21
C PRO A 323 2.63 -6.99 18.25
N ALA A 324 2.62 -7.37 19.53
CA ALA A 324 2.15 -6.50 20.62
C ALA A 324 2.96 -5.20 20.71
N ASP A 325 4.20 -5.19 20.23
CA ASP A 325 4.99 -3.99 19.98
C ASP A 325 4.80 -3.53 18.52
N PRO A 326 4.24 -2.33 18.26
CA PRO A 326 4.04 -1.82 16.91
C PRO A 326 5.31 -1.73 16.05
N LEU A 327 6.50 -1.70 16.68
CA LEU A 327 7.78 -1.71 15.96
C LEU A 327 7.97 -3.01 15.14
N PHE A 328 7.27 -4.09 15.50
CA PHE A 328 7.18 -5.31 14.71
C PHE A 328 6.81 -5.02 13.25
N PHE A 329 5.79 -4.19 13.02
CA PHE A 329 5.29 -3.94 11.67
C PHE A 329 6.26 -3.10 10.83
N LEU A 330 7.01 -2.19 11.45
CA LEU A 330 8.07 -1.43 10.78
C LEU A 330 9.26 -2.33 10.40
N LEU A 331 9.63 -3.24 11.30
CA LEU A 331 10.67 -4.25 11.06
C LEU A 331 10.26 -5.17 9.89
N HIS A 332 9.06 -5.75 9.95
CA HIS A 332 8.56 -6.64 8.91
C HIS A 332 8.28 -5.92 7.58
N ALA A 333 7.92 -4.63 7.60
CA ALA A 333 7.85 -3.83 6.39
C ALA A 333 9.23 -3.69 5.73
N ASN A 334 10.33 -3.63 6.50
CA ASN A 334 11.67 -3.64 5.91
C ASN A 334 12.08 -5.03 5.41
N VAL A 335 11.66 -6.12 6.08
CA VAL A 335 11.82 -7.49 5.56
C VAL A 335 11.10 -7.64 4.20
N ASP A 336 9.86 -7.16 4.12
CA ASP A 336 9.07 -7.17 2.90
C ASP A 336 9.68 -6.30 1.79
N ARG A 337 10.20 -5.11 2.14
CA ARG A 337 10.96 -4.23 1.24
C ARG A 337 12.17 -4.91 0.65
N VAL A 338 12.95 -5.61 1.47
CA VAL A 338 14.14 -6.36 1.03
C VAL A 338 13.73 -7.50 0.09
N TRP A 339 12.62 -8.19 0.36
CA TRP A 339 12.07 -9.16 -0.58
C TRP A 339 11.65 -8.49 -1.89
N ALA A 340 10.98 -7.33 -1.84
CA ALA A 340 10.64 -6.56 -3.03
C ALA A 340 11.87 -6.16 -3.86
N HIS A 341 12.98 -5.75 -3.23
CA HIS A 341 14.27 -5.51 -3.91
C HIS A 341 14.84 -6.76 -4.57
N TRP A 342 14.77 -7.91 -3.90
CA TRP A 342 15.19 -9.18 -4.48
C TRP A 342 14.32 -9.57 -5.68
N GLN A 343 13.00 -9.40 -5.59
CA GLN A 343 12.09 -9.67 -6.71
C GLN A 343 12.39 -8.77 -7.90
N ALA A 344 12.61 -7.48 -7.62
CA ALA A 344 12.97 -6.46 -8.60
C ALA A 344 14.30 -6.79 -9.31
N THR A 345 15.35 -7.08 -8.54
CA THR A 345 16.70 -7.39 -9.05
C THR A 345 16.72 -8.59 -9.99
N TYR A 346 15.89 -9.60 -9.71
CA TYR A 346 15.89 -10.86 -10.45
C TYR A 346 14.66 -11.08 -11.32
N SER A 347 13.77 -10.10 -11.46
CA SER A 347 12.49 -10.21 -12.19
C SER A 347 11.57 -11.34 -11.72
N ARG A 348 11.40 -11.51 -10.40
CA ARG A 348 10.70 -12.65 -9.78
C ARG A 348 9.32 -12.32 -9.23
N PHE A 349 8.43 -11.97 -10.15
CA PHE A 349 7.03 -11.67 -9.86
C PHE A 349 6.08 -12.82 -10.24
N SER A 350 6.53 -13.74 -11.10
CA SER A 350 5.75 -14.92 -11.51
C SER A 350 5.97 -16.12 -10.59
N GLY A 351 4.88 -16.70 -10.08
CA GLY A 351 4.92 -17.95 -9.31
C GLY A 351 5.31 -19.19 -10.13
N ASN A 352 5.34 -19.08 -11.46
CA ASN A 352 5.72 -20.17 -12.37
C ASN A 352 7.24 -20.24 -12.63
N ASP A 353 8.02 -19.30 -12.09
CA ASP A 353 9.47 -19.36 -12.17
C ASP A 353 9.98 -20.42 -11.17
N GLU A 354 10.38 -21.58 -11.68
CA GLU A 354 10.86 -22.72 -10.89
C GLU A 354 12.13 -22.39 -10.10
N ASP A 355 12.98 -21.49 -10.60
CA ASP A 355 14.17 -20.98 -9.89
C ASP A 355 13.80 -19.99 -8.77
N ALA A 356 12.58 -19.45 -8.80
CA ALA A 356 12.07 -18.43 -7.88
C ALA A 356 11.10 -18.96 -6.85
N TYR A 357 10.23 -19.93 -7.12
CA TYR A 357 9.19 -20.31 -6.15
C TYR A 357 8.88 -21.81 -6.09
N SER A 358 9.79 -22.66 -6.58
CA SER A 358 9.68 -24.14 -6.44
C SER A 358 9.46 -24.61 -5.00
N ALA A 359 9.97 -23.86 -4.00
CA ALA A 359 9.75 -24.16 -2.59
C ALA A 359 8.29 -23.97 -2.14
N LEU A 360 7.52 -23.07 -2.77
CA LEU A 360 6.09 -22.94 -2.55
C LEU A 360 5.33 -24.06 -3.30
N GLY A 361 5.76 -24.43 -4.50
CA GLY A 361 5.34 -25.64 -5.22
C GLY A 361 3.83 -25.92 -5.23
N LYS A 362 3.47 -27.21 -5.35
CA LYS A 362 2.09 -27.70 -5.19
C LYS A 362 2.04 -28.67 -4.02
N TYR A 363 0.93 -28.69 -3.29
CA TYR A 363 0.73 -29.64 -2.21
C TYR A 363 0.81 -31.09 -2.74
N PRO A 364 1.71 -31.94 -2.23
CA PRO A 364 1.94 -33.28 -2.77
C PRO A 364 0.92 -34.33 -2.28
N GLY A 365 -0.01 -33.97 -1.40
CA GLY A 365 -0.97 -34.88 -0.79
C GLY A 365 -0.49 -35.46 0.55
N THR A 366 -1.31 -36.32 1.14
CA THR A 366 -1.03 -37.02 2.40
C THR A 366 -0.47 -38.42 2.16
N GLY A 367 0.42 -38.93 3.03
CA GLY A 367 0.92 -40.30 2.97
C GLY A 367 2.45 -40.41 3.12
N PRO A 368 3.05 -41.55 2.75
CA PRO A 368 4.51 -41.76 2.79
C PRO A 368 5.30 -40.77 1.90
N ASP A 369 4.63 -40.22 0.89
CA ASP A 369 5.17 -39.22 -0.04
C ASP A 369 4.74 -37.78 0.31
N ALA A 370 4.17 -37.56 1.51
CA ALA A 370 3.82 -36.22 1.97
C ALA A 370 5.06 -35.33 2.03
N GLY A 371 4.91 -34.08 1.58
CA GLY A 371 5.97 -33.08 1.60
C GLY A 371 6.40 -32.72 3.03
N ILE A 372 7.49 -31.97 3.14
CA ILE A 372 8.07 -31.56 4.44
C ILE A 372 7.15 -30.59 5.20
N TYR A 373 6.28 -29.87 4.49
CA TYR A 373 5.40 -28.86 5.06
C TYR A 373 3.93 -29.30 5.04
N ARG A 374 3.15 -28.79 6.00
CA ARG A 374 1.70 -29.01 6.01
C ARG A 374 1.00 -28.25 4.87
N LYS A 375 -0.16 -28.74 4.45
CA LYS A 375 -1.08 -27.99 3.56
C LYS A 375 -1.47 -26.67 4.22
N GLY A 376 -1.48 -25.59 3.45
CA GLY A 376 -1.52 -24.20 3.91
C GLY A 376 -0.20 -23.45 3.66
N THR A 377 0.87 -24.18 3.34
CA THR A 377 2.21 -23.64 3.08
C THR A 377 2.50 -23.47 1.59
N TYR A 378 1.72 -24.12 0.71
CA TYR A 378 2.03 -24.20 -0.72
C TYR A 378 1.38 -23.08 -1.53
N ALA A 379 1.87 -22.84 -2.74
CA ALA A 379 1.56 -21.66 -3.56
C ALA A 379 0.04 -21.36 -3.68
N ASP A 380 -0.75 -22.39 -3.91
CA ASP A 380 -2.20 -22.28 -4.16
C ASP A 380 -3.05 -22.60 -2.91
N ASP A 381 -2.41 -22.92 -1.79
CA ASP A 381 -3.13 -23.24 -0.57
C ASP A 381 -3.73 -21.97 0.05
N PRO A 382 -4.97 -22.03 0.57
CA PRO A 382 -5.50 -21.03 1.48
C PRO A 382 -4.57 -20.80 2.68
N MET A 383 -4.21 -19.54 2.89
CA MET A 383 -3.36 -19.11 3.98
C MET A 383 -4.22 -18.67 5.18
N TRP A 384 -4.14 -19.43 6.26
CA TRP A 384 -4.76 -19.05 7.52
C TRP A 384 -4.11 -17.77 8.08
N PRO A 385 -4.88 -16.85 8.69
CA PRO A 385 -6.31 -16.95 9.03
C PRO A 385 -7.27 -16.41 7.96
N TRP A 386 -6.76 -15.95 6.80
CA TRP A 386 -7.53 -15.38 5.69
C TRP A 386 -8.18 -16.42 4.76
N GLY A 387 -8.04 -17.68 5.10
CA GLY A 387 -8.59 -18.84 4.41
C GLY A 387 -8.31 -20.11 5.21
N TYR A 388 -9.00 -21.19 4.88
CA TYR A 388 -8.79 -22.50 5.49
C TYR A 388 -8.44 -23.53 4.41
N PRO A 389 -7.38 -24.34 4.57
CA PRO A 389 -7.34 -25.61 3.87
C PRO A 389 -8.59 -26.41 4.28
N ASP A 390 -9.29 -27.01 3.32
CA ASP A 390 -10.53 -27.83 3.43
C ASP A 390 -11.04 -28.09 4.87
N PRO A 391 -12.32 -27.80 5.23
CA PRO A 391 -12.88 -28.10 6.55
C PRO A 391 -12.65 -29.54 7.07
N ALA A 392 -12.48 -30.53 6.17
CA ALA A 392 -12.12 -31.89 6.53
C ALA A 392 -10.67 -32.04 7.07
N GLU A 393 -9.82 -31.05 6.83
CA GLU A 393 -8.41 -30.94 7.20
C GLU A 393 -8.13 -29.75 8.15
N ALA A 394 -9.18 -29.03 8.57
CA ALA A 394 -9.07 -27.97 9.58
C ALA A 394 -8.60 -28.50 10.96
N SER A 395 -8.53 -29.82 11.15
CA SER A 395 -7.95 -30.44 12.34
C SER A 395 -6.47 -30.04 12.49
N GLY A 396 -6.18 -29.15 13.45
CA GLY A 396 -4.83 -28.65 13.74
C GLY A 396 -4.61 -27.18 13.42
N TRP A 397 -5.54 -26.52 12.71
CA TRP A 397 -5.58 -25.06 12.60
C TRP A 397 -6.43 -24.47 13.73
N PRO A 398 -6.03 -23.35 14.36
CA PRO A 398 -6.85 -22.70 15.37
C PRO A 398 -8.16 -22.18 14.76
N SER A 399 -9.24 -22.23 15.55
CA SER A 399 -10.62 -21.97 15.10
C SER A 399 -10.97 -20.47 14.96
N THR A 400 -10.13 -19.69 14.29
CA THR A 400 -10.34 -18.26 14.05
C THR A 400 -10.38 -17.95 12.56
N SER A 401 -11.47 -17.35 12.10
CA SER A 401 -11.52 -16.76 10.75
C SER A 401 -11.17 -15.28 10.84
N HIS A 402 -10.28 -14.83 9.95
CA HIS A 402 -9.91 -13.42 9.84
C HIS A 402 -10.22 -12.93 8.44
N GLN A 403 -10.79 -11.74 8.33
CA GLN A 403 -11.10 -11.13 7.03
C GLN A 403 -10.23 -9.92 6.83
N MET A 404 -9.55 -9.87 5.67
CA MET A 404 -8.78 -8.70 5.27
C MET A 404 -9.71 -7.67 4.63
N PRO A 405 -9.80 -6.43 5.13
CA PRO A 405 -10.59 -5.40 4.49
C PRO A 405 -10.05 -5.03 3.10
N GLY A 406 -10.97 -4.75 2.17
CA GLY A 406 -10.60 -4.13 0.88
C GLY A 406 -9.95 -5.06 -0.14
N ILE A 407 -10.03 -6.39 -0.03
CA ILE A 407 -9.60 -7.33 -1.08
C ILE A 407 -10.73 -7.70 -2.08
N SER A 408 -11.99 -7.29 -1.87
CA SER A 408 -13.10 -7.69 -2.76
C SER A 408 -13.64 -6.58 -3.68
N SER A 409 -13.34 -6.67 -4.97
CA SER A 409 -14.17 -6.10 -6.04
C SER A 409 -14.71 -7.20 -6.98
N LYS A 410 -15.20 -8.32 -6.42
CA LYS A 410 -16.15 -9.28 -7.03
C LYS A 410 -16.37 -10.45 -6.07
N SER A 411 -17.60 -10.93 -6.04
CA SER A 411 -18.08 -12.05 -5.24
C SER A 411 -17.24 -13.32 -5.45
N GLU A 412 -16.38 -13.62 -4.49
CA GLU A 412 -16.29 -14.89 -3.76
C GLU A 412 -15.05 -14.79 -2.88
N ALA A 413 -15.12 -15.41 -1.71
CA ALA A 413 -14.02 -15.54 -0.76
C ALA A 413 -12.89 -16.39 -1.37
N ALA A 414 -12.18 -15.87 -2.37
CA ALA A 414 -10.91 -16.44 -2.79
C ALA A 414 -9.97 -16.29 -1.60
N SER A 415 -9.71 -17.41 -0.92
CA SER A 415 -8.78 -17.47 0.20
C SER A 415 -7.45 -16.86 -0.23
N LEU A 416 -6.85 -16.03 0.61
CA LEU A 416 -5.54 -15.47 0.35
C LEU A 416 -4.54 -16.62 0.22
N THR A 417 -3.71 -16.65 -0.82
CA THR A 417 -2.71 -17.71 -1.03
C THR A 417 -1.30 -17.14 -1.08
N PRO A 418 -0.26 -17.95 -0.85
CA PRO A 418 1.12 -17.51 -1.04
C PRO A 418 1.41 -16.99 -2.45
N ALA A 419 0.86 -17.62 -3.49
CA ALA A 419 1.00 -17.16 -4.88
C ALA A 419 0.44 -15.75 -5.09
N ARG A 420 -0.66 -15.41 -4.41
CA ARG A 420 -1.27 -14.08 -4.49
C ARG A 420 -0.37 -12.98 -3.93
N MET A 421 0.57 -13.33 -3.05
CA MET A 421 1.49 -12.38 -2.42
C MET A 421 2.74 -12.11 -3.27
N LEU A 422 2.96 -12.84 -4.35
CA LEU A 422 4.19 -12.72 -5.16
C LEU A 422 4.19 -11.45 -6.02
N ASP A 423 3.18 -11.25 -6.86
CA ASP A 423 3.14 -10.14 -7.81
C ASP A 423 2.54 -8.86 -7.21
N TYR A 424 3.18 -8.32 -6.18
CA TYR A 424 2.66 -7.15 -5.44
C TYR A 424 2.47 -5.89 -6.31
N LEU A 425 3.24 -5.78 -7.40
CA LEU A 425 3.17 -4.70 -8.39
C LEU A 425 2.16 -4.96 -9.52
N GLY A 426 1.59 -6.16 -9.64
CA GLY A 426 0.77 -6.53 -10.80
C GLY A 426 1.53 -6.49 -12.12
N SER A 427 2.84 -6.79 -12.07
CA SER A 427 3.75 -6.79 -13.22
C SER A 427 3.45 -7.92 -14.22
N GLU A 428 2.93 -9.05 -13.74
CA GLU A 428 2.54 -10.19 -14.57
C GLU A 428 1.05 -10.13 -14.89
N GLN A 429 0.24 -9.73 -13.91
CA GLN A 429 -1.21 -9.54 -14.06
C GLN A 429 -1.64 -8.30 -13.28
N ALA A 430 -2.26 -7.34 -13.96
CA ALA A 430 -2.70 -6.09 -13.30
C ALA A 430 -3.65 -6.35 -12.12
N SER A 431 -4.47 -7.39 -12.22
CA SER A 431 -5.35 -7.83 -11.13
C SER A 431 -4.60 -8.39 -9.92
N SER A 432 -3.30 -8.66 -10.00
CA SER A 432 -2.43 -9.13 -8.90
C SER A 432 -1.85 -8.03 -8.03
N ALA A 433 -1.86 -6.77 -8.51
CA ALA A 433 -1.36 -5.65 -7.73
C ALA A 433 -2.02 -5.59 -6.34
N LEU A 434 -1.19 -5.47 -5.30
CA LEU A 434 -1.65 -5.43 -3.91
C LEU A 434 -1.92 -4.01 -3.41
N GLY A 435 -1.67 -3.00 -4.25
CA GLY A 435 -2.02 -1.60 -3.96
C GLY A 435 -1.12 -0.95 -2.92
N TYR A 436 0.18 -1.28 -2.91
CA TYR A 436 1.21 -0.60 -2.14
C TYR A 436 2.55 -0.61 -2.89
N CYS A 437 3.45 0.30 -2.52
CA CYS A 437 4.78 0.46 -3.11
C CYS A 437 5.77 0.93 -2.04
N TYR A 438 7.07 0.70 -2.25
CA TYR A 438 8.14 1.29 -1.45
C TYR A 438 8.70 2.56 -2.12
N ASP A 439 9.16 3.52 -1.32
CA ASP A 439 9.72 4.79 -1.78
C ASP A 439 11.13 4.70 -2.39
N ASP A 440 11.65 3.49 -2.56
CA ASP A 440 12.99 3.27 -3.08
C ASP A 440 13.06 2.16 -4.14
N ILE A 441 11.91 1.73 -4.68
CA ILE A 441 11.81 0.76 -5.78
C ILE A 441 10.78 1.26 -6.79
N ASP A 442 11.18 1.50 -8.04
CA ASP A 442 10.23 1.86 -9.09
C ASP A 442 9.47 0.65 -9.67
N TYR A 443 8.44 0.90 -10.49
CA TYR A 443 7.66 -0.15 -11.16
C TYR A 443 8.51 -1.08 -12.05
N LEU A 444 9.62 -0.57 -12.61
CA LEU A 444 10.54 -1.39 -13.40
C LEU A 444 11.43 -2.28 -12.54
N GLY A 445 11.28 -2.24 -11.21
CA GLY A 445 12.13 -2.97 -10.28
C GLY A 445 13.53 -2.36 -10.20
N ARG A 446 13.67 -1.06 -10.40
CA ARG A 446 14.94 -0.37 -10.24
C ARG A 446 14.97 0.33 -8.88
N PRO A 447 16.03 0.13 -8.08
CA PRO A 447 16.24 0.93 -6.89
C PRO A 447 16.29 2.42 -7.25
N LEU A 448 15.54 3.24 -6.51
CA LEU A 448 15.65 4.69 -6.59
C LEU A 448 16.73 5.16 -5.61
N LYS A 449 17.59 6.07 -6.08
CA LYS A 449 18.76 6.54 -5.32
C LYS A 449 18.38 7.52 -4.22
#